data_AF-A0A7W7PI12-F1
#
_entry.id   AF-A0A7W7PI12-F1
#
_cell.length_a   1.000
_cell.length_b   1.000
_cell.length_c   1.000
_cell.angle_alpha   90.00
_cell.angle_beta   90.00
_cell.angle_gamma   90.00
#
_symmetry.space_group_name_H-M   'P 1'
#
loop_
_entity.id
_entity.type
_entity.pdbx_description
1 polymer ?
#
loop_
_entity_poly.entity_id
_entity_poly.type
_entity_poly.pdbx_seq_one_letter_code
_entity_poly.pdbx_strand_id
1 'polypeptide(L)' 'MKLSPNTTPLEPADLLIRMHNLVGAAVDVTGRVYGENSRWACHGCGFTSGCDVLALHRGRANAHASQCRAAYHHLR' A
#
# COMPACT_ATOMS: atom_id res chain seq x y z
N MET A 1 12.36 -15.58 -15.88
CA MET A 1 10.90 -15.60 -15.70
C MET A 1 10.35 -14.22 -16.00
N LYS A 2 9.43 -14.09 -16.95
CA LYS A 2 8.74 -12.84 -17.27
C LYS A 2 7.62 -12.69 -16.24
N LEU A 3 7.82 -11.88 -15.21
CA LEU A 3 6.75 -11.55 -14.26
C LEU A 3 5.61 -10.93 -15.07
N SER A 4 4.42 -11.53 -15.01
CA SER A 4 3.26 -10.94 -15.65
C SER A 4 3.06 -9.54 -15.07
N PRO A 5 2.71 -8.51 -15.86
CA PRO A 5 2.45 -7.17 -15.36
C PRO A 5 1.32 -7.11 -14.31
N ASN A 6 0.61 -8.22 -14.10
CA ASN A 6 -0.44 -8.43 -13.09
C ASN A 6 -0.02 -9.38 -11.95
N THR A 7 1.27 -9.52 -11.62
CA THR A 7 1.60 -10.17 -10.33
C THR A 7 1.20 -9.22 -9.21
N THR A 8 0.00 -9.43 -8.67
CA THR A 8 -0.42 -8.82 -7.41
C THR A 8 0.70 -9.01 -6.39
N PRO A 9 1.18 -7.95 -5.72
CA PRO A 9 2.23 -8.09 -4.73
C PRO A 9 1.78 -9.10 -3.68
N LEU A 10 2.73 -9.96 -3.25
CA LEU A 10 2.50 -10.98 -2.24
C LEU A 10 1.76 -10.33 -1.08
N GLU A 11 0.60 -10.89 -0.73
CA GLU A 11 -0.23 -10.34 0.32
C GLU A 11 0.52 -10.40 1.66
N PRO A 12 0.79 -9.25 2.31
CA PRO A 12 1.42 -9.26 3.63
C PRO A 12 0.57 -10.05 4.62
N ALA A 13 1.22 -10.84 5.49
CA ALA A 13 0.53 -11.65 6.49
C ALA A 13 -0.30 -10.80 7.49
N ASP A 14 0.02 -9.52 7.62
CA ASP A 14 -0.67 -8.53 8.44
C ASP A 14 -1.41 -7.48 7.59
N LEU A 15 -1.83 -7.82 6.37
CA LEU A 15 -2.65 -6.94 5.53
C LEU A 15 -4.02 -6.69 6.17
N LEU A 16 -4.38 -5.42 6.34
CA LEU A 16 -5.69 -5.00 6.81
C LEU A 16 -6.55 -4.46 5.67
N ILE A 17 -5.97 -3.65 4.78
CA ILE A 17 -6.67 -3.02 3.65
C ILE A 17 -5.70 -2.92 2.47
N ARG A 18 -6.15 -3.28 1.27
CA ARG A 18 -5.43 -3.02 0.02
C ARG A 18 -6.23 -2.07 -0.86
N MET A 19 -5.59 -1.00 -1.30
CA MET A 19 -6.12 -0.05 -2.27
C MET A 19 -5.28 -0.11 -3.54
N HIS A 20 -5.85 0.34 -4.66
CA HIS A 20 -5.12 0.47 -5.92
C HIS A 20 -5.05 1.94 -6.30
N ASN A 21 -3.86 2.38 -6.74
CA ASN A 21 -3.69 3.72 -7.26
C ASN A 21 -4.22 3.83 -8.71
N LEU A 22 -4.10 5.01 -9.32
CA LEU A 22 -4.65 5.30 -10.65
C LEU A 22 -4.08 4.44 -11.79
N VAL A 23 -2.96 3.77 -11.56
CA VAL A 23 -2.28 2.90 -12.55
C VAL A 23 -2.26 1.43 -12.11
N GLY A 24 -3.03 1.09 -11.07
CA GLY A 24 -3.22 -0.28 -10.60
C GLY A 24 -2.19 -0.76 -9.56
N ALA A 25 -1.20 0.05 -9.19
CA ALA A 25 -0.22 -0.34 -8.16
C ALA A 25 -0.88 -0.38 -6.78
N ALA A 26 -0.49 -1.35 -5.96
CA ALA A 26 -1.09 -1.56 -4.65
C ALA A 26 -0.61 -0.51 -3.62
N VAL A 27 -1.51 -0.12 -2.74
CA VAL A 27 -1.26 0.64 -1.52
C VAL A 27 -1.79 -0.19 -0.36
N ASP A 28 -0.89 -0.79 0.40
CA ASP A 28 -1.23 -1.74 1.45
C ASP A 28 -1.21 -1.03 2.80
N VAL A 29 -2.30 -1.18 3.55
CA VAL A 29 -2.37 -0.85 4.97
C VAL A 29 -2.16 -2.14 5.74
N THR A 30 -1.09 -2.20 6.54
CA THR A 30 -0.75 -3.37 7.35
C THR A 30 -0.85 -3.04 8.84
N GLY A 31 -1.10 -4.04 9.66
CA GLY A 31 -1.15 -3.91 11.12
C GLY A 31 -1.63 -5.20 11.79
N ARG A 32 -1.25 -5.39 13.06
CA ARG A 32 -1.56 -6.63 13.81
C ARG A 32 -2.58 -6.45 14.92
N VAL A 33 -2.73 -5.23 15.44
CA VAL A 33 -3.59 -4.94 16.60
C VAL A 33 -4.60 -3.86 16.21
N TYR A 34 -5.88 -4.11 16.46
CA TYR A 34 -6.92 -3.11 16.23
C TYR A 34 -6.66 -1.88 17.11
N GLY A 35 -6.54 -0.71 16.48
CA GLY A 35 -6.34 0.56 17.18
C GLY A 35 -4.89 0.96 17.42
N GLU A 36 -3.90 0.11 17.15
CA GLU A 36 -2.48 0.42 17.38
C GLU A 36 -1.60 -0.03 16.21
N ASN A 37 -0.55 0.76 15.92
CA ASN A 37 0.57 0.35 15.08
C ASN A 37 0.23 -0.09 13.65
N SER A 38 -0.82 0.47 13.05
CA SER A 38 -1.02 0.30 11.60
C SER A 38 -0.06 1.21 10.84
N ARG A 39 0.30 0.83 9.62
CA ARG A 39 1.11 1.61 8.68
C ARG A 39 0.61 1.36 7.27
N TRP A 40 1.03 2.17 6.31
CA TRP A 40 0.78 1.87 4.90
C TRP A 40 2.00 2.10 4.02
N ALA A 41 2.03 1.39 2.91
CA ALA A 41 3.09 1.45 1.91
C ALA A 41 2.50 1.44 0.49
N CYS A 42 3.00 2.30 -0.37
CA CYS A 42 2.66 2.33 -1.79
C CYS A 42 3.71 1.58 -2.60
N HIS A 43 3.30 0.50 -3.26
CA HIS A 43 4.16 -0.31 -4.14
C HIS A 43 4.42 0.36 -5.50
N GLY A 44 3.70 1.43 -5.80
CA GLY A 44 3.90 2.26 -6.99
C GLY A 44 5.07 3.21 -6.86
N CYS A 45 5.10 4.05 -5.81
CA CYS A 45 6.13 5.09 -5.63
C CYS A 45 7.11 4.81 -4.49
N GLY A 46 6.90 3.76 -3.69
CA GLY A 46 7.75 3.41 -2.55
C GLY A 46 7.50 4.23 -1.29
N PHE A 47 6.54 5.16 -1.30
CA PHE A 47 6.22 5.94 -0.10
C PHE A 47 5.64 5.06 0.99
N THR A 48 6.14 5.23 2.21
CA THR A 48 5.68 4.53 3.41
C THR A 48 5.31 5.53 4.49
N SER A 49 4.36 5.16 5.34
CA SER A 49 4.01 5.94 6.51
C SER A 49 4.77 5.50 7.76
N GLY A 50 4.77 6.35 8.79
CA GLY A 50 5.00 5.90 10.17
C GLY A 50 3.83 5.06 10.70
N CYS A 51 3.86 4.77 12.01
CA CYS A 51 2.80 4.05 12.71
C CYS A 51 1.72 4.99 13.24
N ASP A 52 0.44 4.61 13.11
CA ASP A 52 -0.71 5.36 13.62
C ASP A 52 -1.94 4.43 13.73
N VAL A 53 -3.08 4.99 14.16
CA VAL A 53 -4.36 4.28 14.25
C VAL A 53 -4.94 3.99 12.86
N LEU A 54 -5.59 2.83 12.73
CA LEU A 54 -6.13 2.34 11.45
C LEU A 54 -7.07 3.34 10.76
N ALA A 55 -7.92 4.02 11.53
CA ALA A 55 -8.88 4.98 10.99
C ALA A 55 -8.18 6.12 10.23
N LEU A 56 -7.05 6.62 10.75
CA LEU A 56 -6.28 7.69 10.13
C LEU A 56 -5.50 7.18 8.92
N HIS A 57 -4.84 6.02 9.05
CA HIS A 57 -4.08 5.46 7.94
C HIS A 57 -4.95 5.02 6.77
N ARG A 58 -6.17 4.53 7.01
CA ARG A 58 -7.14 4.29 5.95
C ARG A 58 -7.41 5.56 5.13
N GLY A 59 -7.65 6.69 5.79
CA GLY A 59 -7.90 7.96 5.09
C GLY A 59 -6.69 8.43 4.28
N ARG A 60 -5.49 8.40 4.89
CA ARG A 60 -4.24 8.83 4.26
C ARG A 60 -3.84 7.93 3.09
N ALA A 61 -3.92 6.61 3.24
CA ALA A 61 -3.64 5.65 2.19
C ALA A 61 -4.59 5.84 1.00
N ASN A 62 -5.88 6.08 1.24
CA ASN A 62 -6.87 6.32 0.19
C ASN A 62 -6.59 7.63 -0.56
N ALA A 63 -6.27 8.71 0.17
CA ALA A 63 -5.87 9.97 -0.43
C ALA A 63 -4.64 9.78 -1.32
N HIS A 64 -3.63 9.04 -0.85
CA HIS A 64 -2.45 8.73 -1.66
C HIS A 64 -2.78 7.91 -2.91
N ALA A 65 -3.58 6.85 -2.78
CA ALA A 65 -4.01 6.02 -3.91
C ALA A 65 -4.72 6.86 -4.99
N SER A 66 -5.53 7.84 -4.60
CA SER A 66 -6.24 8.73 -5.53
C SER A 66 -5.33 9.69 -6.31
N GLN A 67 -4.09 9.90 -5.85
CA GLN A 67 -3.16 10.87 -6.43
C GLN A 67 -1.95 10.21 -7.12
N CYS A 68 -1.56 9.02 -6.66
CA CYS A 68 -0.36 8.36 -7.12
C CYS A 68 -0.54 7.76 -8.52
N ARG A 69 0.35 8.13 -9.44
CA ARG A 69 0.43 7.64 -10.83
C ARG A 69 1.64 6.74 -11.08
N ALA A 70 2.38 6.39 -10.04
CA ALA A 70 3.55 5.54 -10.16
C ALA A 70 3.12 4.07 -10.28
N ALA A 71 3.60 3.39 -11.32
CA ALA A 71 3.18 2.02 -11.62
C ALA A 71 3.96 0.97 -10.83
N TYR A 72 5.20 1.26 -10.45
CA TYR A 72 6.06 0.28 -9.78
C TYR A 72 7.31 0.92 -9.16
N HIS A 73 7.58 0.61 -7.89
CA HIS A 73 8.81 0.97 -7.20
C HIS A 73 9.73 -0.26 -7.06
N HIS A 74 10.33 -0.68 -8.17
CA HIS A 74 11.67 -1.27 -8.16
C HIS A 74 12.45 -0.67 -9.33
N LEU A 75 13.25 0.36 -9.02
CA LEU A 75 14.39 0.74 -9.84
C LEU A 75 15.65 0.46 -9.04
N ARG A 76 15.93 -0.82 -8.79
CA ARG A 76 17.27 -1.38 -8.57
C ARG A 76 17.27 -2.84 -8.99
#